data_AF-A0A351I096-F1
#
_entry.id   AF-A0A351I096-F1
#
_cell.length_a   1.000
_cell.length_b   1.000
_cell.length_c   1.000
_cell.angle_alpha   90.00
_cell.angle_beta   90.00
_cell.angle_gamma   90.00
#
_symmetry.space_group_name_H-M   'P 1'
#
loop_
_entity.id
_entity.type
_entity.pdbx_description
1 polymer ?
#
loop_
_entity_poly.entity_id
_entity_poly.type
_entity_poly.pdbx_seq_one_letter_code
_entity_poly.pdbx_strand_id
1 'polypeptide(L)'
;MADSYLLVTGDGCFKAGEELLRLVTGLPRRGAPADFQRALAELDSPGAFATLVANGTLTPENTRPLHRRIFSALLQPRLTLLKPLVQERAFRRLGLDPERCGSKAFALNGLLAASGAALSAAVWLLAPRPAALHGGTGAATVLLALAGMIVHELGHSASTWALGLGARPIGLSLYLYCPVFYTNVSGIRSLDLRGQIAVSLGGFSAQTLYMLGLEAAFLATGQDALLLALQALSGLLIFNLNPLLHTDGYWCYHDIYERFQERRWVRALHTAYLAAFSGYTVYLVWRGGLFLSAALRRFLADGRLCAGEGVRLLFCGYLGVMLAQGVRARMGEVLKR
;
A
#
# COMPACT_ATOMS: atom_id res chain seq x y z
N MET A 1 -31.72 12.73 -13.64
CA MET A 1 -30.57 12.33 -12.81
C MET A 1 -29.35 12.91 -13.51
N ALA A 2 -28.64 13.85 -12.90
CA ALA A 2 -27.52 14.51 -13.58
C ALA A 2 -26.38 13.51 -13.80
N ASP A 3 -25.89 13.39 -15.03
CA ASP A 3 -24.79 12.49 -15.37
C ASP A 3 -23.53 12.93 -14.61
N SER A 4 -23.09 12.10 -13.67
CA SER A 4 -21.88 12.33 -12.88
C SER A 4 -20.75 11.46 -13.42
N TYR A 5 -19.67 12.08 -13.89
CA TYR A 5 -18.52 11.43 -14.50
C TYR A 5 -17.40 11.20 -13.48
N LEU A 6 -16.66 10.10 -13.62
CA LEU A 6 -15.53 9.78 -12.74
C LEU A 6 -14.23 10.33 -13.33
N LEU A 7 -13.67 11.40 -12.75
CA LEU A 7 -12.34 11.90 -13.09
C LEU A 7 -11.29 11.08 -12.34
N VAL A 8 -10.46 10.31 -13.05
CA VAL A 8 -9.30 9.59 -12.48
C VAL A 8 -8.04 10.40 -12.75
N THR A 9 -7.34 10.83 -11.70
CA THR A 9 -6.05 11.52 -11.76
C THR A 9 -4.95 10.65 -11.16
N GLY A 10 -3.69 11.04 -11.36
CA GLY A 10 -2.54 10.30 -10.82
C GLY A 10 -2.60 10.10 -9.31
N ASP A 11 -3.28 11.01 -8.59
CA ASP A 11 -3.37 11.06 -7.13
C ASP A 11 -4.81 10.90 -6.59
N GLY A 12 -5.82 10.58 -7.41
CA GLY A 12 -7.19 10.47 -6.88
C GLY A 12 -8.28 10.12 -7.89
N CYS A 13 -9.53 10.03 -7.42
CA CYS A 13 -10.68 9.87 -8.28
C CYS A 13 -11.97 10.49 -7.72
N PHE A 14 -12.72 11.23 -8.56
CA PHE A 14 -13.84 12.07 -8.10
C PHE A 14 -15.03 12.05 -9.06
N LYS A 15 -16.23 12.12 -8.50
CA LYS A 15 -17.45 12.40 -9.29
C LYS A 15 -17.49 13.89 -9.60
N ALA A 16 -17.48 14.23 -10.88
CA ALA A 16 -17.64 15.57 -11.40
C ALA A 16 -18.92 15.66 -12.22
N GLY A 17 -19.63 16.78 -12.11
CA GLY A 17 -20.68 17.10 -13.07
C GLY A 17 -20.09 17.31 -14.48
N GLU A 18 -20.93 17.17 -15.50
CA GLU A 18 -20.53 17.32 -16.91
C GLU A 18 -19.82 18.66 -17.18
N GLU A 19 -20.29 19.73 -16.54
CA GLU A 19 -19.76 21.08 -16.69
C GLU A 19 -18.34 21.24 -16.12
N LEU A 20 -18.10 20.69 -14.92
CA LEU A 20 -16.76 20.64 -14.32
C LEU A 20 -15.81 19.77 -15.16
N LEU A 21 -16.30 18.66 -15.72
CA LEU A 21 -15.50 17.80 -16.60
C LEU A 21 -15.04 18.56 -17.86
N ARG A 22 -15.97 19.21 -18.57
CA ARG A 22 -15.66 20.01 -19.78
C ARG A 22 -14.63 21.09 -19.49
N LEU A 23 -14.81 21.82 -18.39
CA LEU A 23 -13.94 22.93 -18.00
C LEU A 23 -12.53 22.43 -17.61
N VAL A 24 -12.45 21.34 -16.85
CA VAL A 24 -11.17 20.71 -16.48
C VAL A 24 -10.45 20.12 -17.70
N THR A 25 -11.16 19.53 -18.66
CA THR A 25 -10.54 19.00 -19.90
C THR A 25 -9.94 20.10 -20.79
N GLY A 26 -10.46 21.33 -20.70
CA GLY A 26 -9.95 22.49 -21.42
C GLY A 26 -8.77 23.20 -20.74
N LEU A 27 -8.54 22.94 -19.45
CA LEU A 27 -7.46 23.60 -18.69
C LEU A 27 -6.11 22.88 -18.86
N PRO A 28 -4.99 23.64 -18.95
CA PRO A 28 -3.68 23.04 -18.91
C PRO A 28 -3.45 22.35 -17.56
N ARG A 29 -2.85 21.15 -17.58
CA ARG A 29 -2.55 20.38 -16.35
C ARG A 29 -1.67 21.12 -15.35
N ARG A 30 -0.90 22.12 -15.80
CA ARG A 30 0.04 22.90 -15.01
C ARG A 30 -0.03 24.38 -15.42
N GLY A 31 -0.07 25.28 -14.44
CA GLY A 31 -0.25 26.72 -14.68
C GLY A 31 -0.33 27.53 -13.38
N ALA A 32 -0.38 28.86 -13.48
CA ALA A 32 -0.39 29.72 -12.31
C ALA A 32 -1.67 29.53 -11.47
N PRO A 33 -1.60 29.54 -10.13
CA PRO A 33 -2.77 29.38 -9.26
C PRO A 33 -3.90 30.37 -9.56
N ALA A 34 -3.55 31.61 -9.92
CA ALA A 34 -4.51 32.68 -10.21
C ALA A 34 -5.36 32.38 -11.46
N ASP A 35 -4.77 31.77 -12.49
CA ASP A 35 -5.48 31.46 -13.73
C ASP A 35 -6.46 30.30 -13.53
N PHE A 36 -6.07 29.30 -12.74
CA PHE A 36 -6.98 28.23 -12.35
C PHE A 36 -8.13 28.71 -11.47
N GLN A 37 -7.86 29.59 -10.50
CA GLN A 37 -8.91 30.17 -9.67
C GLN A 37 -9.87 31.04 -10.47
N ARG A 38 -9.38 31.77 -11.47
CA ARG A 38 -10.22 32.56 -12.38
C ARG A 38 -11.12 31.67 -13.24
N ALA A 39 -10.58 30.61 -13.83
CA ALA A 39 -11.36 29.68 -14.65
C ALA A 39 -12.39 28.88 -13.83
N LEU A 40 -12.06 28.55 -12.58
CA LEU A 40 -12.98 27.81 -11.70
C LEU A 40 -13.97 28.71 -10.97
N ALA A 41 -13.80 30.04 -11.00
CA ALA A 41 -14.76 31.00 -10.43
C ALA A 41 -16.09 31.04 -11.19
N GLU A 42 -16.09 30.58 -12.45
CA GLU A 42 -17.31 30.43 -13.25
C GLU A 42 -18.21 29.28 -12.76
N LEU A 43 -17.66 28.35 -11.97
CA LEU A 43 -18.42 27.26 -11.37
C LEU A 43 -18.88 27.68 -9.97
N ASP A 44 -20.17 27.51 -9.68
CA ASP A 44 -20.77 27.76 -8.36
C ASP A 44 -20.41 26.65 -7.36
N SER A 45 -19.11 26.37 -7.23
CA SER A 45 -18.56 25.29 -6.40
C SER A 45 -17.40 25.80 -5.54
N PRO A 46 -17.70 26.35 -4.35
CA PRO A 46 -16.68 26.84 -3.43
C PRO A 46 -15.75 25.70 -3.01
N GLY A 47 -14.44 25.89 -3.22
CA GLY A 47 -13.42 24.89 -2.88
C GLY A 47 -13.04 23.92 -4.01
N ALA A 48 -13.62 24.05 -5.21
CA ALA A 48 -13.25 23.25 -6.37
C ALA A 48 -11.75 23.30 -6.68
N PHE A 49 -11.12 24.48 -6.62
CA PHE A 49 -9.67 24.62 -6.84
C PHE A 49 -8.85 23.84 -5.82
N ALA A 50 -9.12 24.00 -4.52
CA ALA A 50 -8.41 23.29 -3.46
C ALA A 50 -8.55 21.78 -3.61
N THR A 51 -9.74 21.33 -4.01
CA THR A 51 -10.05 19.92 -4.25
C THR A 51 -9.29 19.41 -5.47
N LEU A 52 -9.36 20.07 -6.63
CA LEU A 52 -8.66 19.69 -7.86
C LEU A 52 -7.13 19.71 -7.72
N VAL A 53 -6.58 20.61 -6.90
CA VAL A 53 -5.14 20.65 -6.57
C VAL A 53 -4.75 19.55 -5.59
N ALA A 54 -5.52 19.34 -4.51
CA ALA A 54 -5.29 18.25 -3.56
C ALA A 54 -5.31 16.87 -4.25
N ASN A 55 -6.06 16.79 -5.34
CA ASN A 55 -6.32 15.58 -6.10
C ASN A 55 -5.41 15.41 -7.33
N GLY A 56 -4.48 16.35 -7.56
CA GLY A 56 -3.52 16.28 -8.66
C GLY A 56 -4.13 16.42 -10.06
N THR A 57 -5.38 16.89 -10.17
CA THR A 57 -6.01 17.24 -11.47
C THR A 57 -5.36 18.47 -12.06
N LEU A 58 -5.13 19.48 -11.21
CA LEU A 58 -4.44 20.71 -11.55
C LEU A 58 -3.15 20.79 -10.74
N THR A 59 -2.05 21.11 -11.42
CA THR A 59 -0.74 21.23 -10.79
C THR A 59 -0.35 22.71 -10.76
N PRO A 60 -0.60 23.45 -9.66
CA PRO A 60 -0.23 24.86 -9.61
C PRO A 60 1.27 25.03 -9.77
N GLU A 61 1.67 26.03 -10.55
CA GLU A 61 3.05 26.43 -10.66
C GLU A 61 3.54 26.89 -9.27
N ASN A 62 4.53 26.18 -8.75
CA ASN A 62 4.82 26.17 -7.33
C ASN A 62 5.77 27.33 -6.99
N THR A 63 5.31 28.28 -6.18
CA THR A 63 6.08 29.46 -5.74
C THR A 63 7.13 29.16 -4.66
N ARG A 64 7.28 27.89 -4.24
CA ARG A 64 8.24 27.50 -3.21
C ARG A 64 9.71 27.69 -3.67
N PRO A 65 10.59 28.20 -2.79
CA PRO A 65 12.00 28.39 -3.13
C PRO A 65 12.71 27.07 -3.43
N LEU A 66 13.68 27.11 -4.37
CA LEU A 66 14.32 25.94 -4.98
C LEU A 66 14.90 24.94 -3.96
N HIS A 67 15.51 25.41 -2.87
CA HIS A 67 16.10 24.55 -1.85
C HIS A 67 15.07 23.67 -1.12
N ARG A 68 13.88 24.21 -0.80
CA ARG A 68 12.78 23.42 -0.21
C ARG A 68 12.23 22.42 -1.20
N ARG A 69 12.23 22.72 -2.50
CA ARG A 69 11.83 21.76 -3.56
C ARG A 69 12.78 20.57 -3.59
N ILE A 70 14.08 20.82 -3.69
CA ILE A 70 15.11 19.78 -3.73
C ILE A 70 15.06 18.93 -2.46
N PHE A 71 14.97 19.57 -1.29
CA PHE A 71 14.89 18.85 -0.01
C PHE A 71 13.64 17.98 0.11
N SER A 72 12.47 18.49 -0.30
CA SER A 72 11.23 17.70 -0.30
C SER A 72 11.24 16.55 -1.32
N ALA A 73 11.83 16.77 -2.50
CA ALA A 73 11.97 15.76 -3.53
C ALA A 73 12.96 14.65 -3.15
N LEU A 74 14.00 14.98 -2.37
CA LEU A 74 14.95 14.01 -1.82
C LEU A 74 14.36 13.19 -0.68
N LEU A 75 13.54 13.80 0.18
CA LEU A 75 12.94 13.11 1.34
C LEU A 75 11.71 12.27 0.98
N GLN A 76 11.00 12.59 -0.10
CA GLN A 76 9.82 11.87 -0.58
C GLN A 76 9.79 11.82 -2.11
N PRO A 77 10.75 11.14 -2.76
CA PRO A 77 10.74 11.00 -4.20
C PRO A 77 9.51 10.19 -4.62
N ARG A 78 8.55 10.80 -5.32
CA ARG A 78 7.40 10.10 -5.90
C ARG A 78 7.73 9.72 -7.33
N LEU A 79 8.20 8.50 -7.55
CA LEU A 79 8.55 7.99 -8.87
C LEU A 79 7.45 7.06 -9.36
N THR A 80 6.85 7.33 -10.51
CA THR A 80 5.93 6.36 -11.15
C THR A 80 6.75 5.29 -11.85
N LEU A 81 6.68 4.04 -11.35
CA LEU A 81 7.38 2.90 -11.94
C LEU A 81 6.60 2.27 -13.09
N LEU A 82 5.31 1.99 -12.88
CA LEU A 82 4.48 1.35 -13.89
C LEU A 82 3.31 2.27 -14.26
N LYS A 83 3.30 2.70 -15.52
CA LYS A 83 2.22 3.53 -16.08
C LYS A 83 0.95 2.69 -16.29
N PRO A 84 -0.25 3.26 -16.10
CA PRO A 84 -1.53 2.56 -16.30
C PRO A 84 -1.61 1.86 -17.66
N LEU A 85 -1.30 2.56 -18.75
CA LEU A 85 -1.36 2.02 -20.12
C LEU A 85 -0.53 0.74 -20.33
N VAL A 86 0.60 0.59 -19.64
CA VAL A 86 1.43 -0.62 -19.74
C VAL A 86 0.75 -1.77 -19.02
N GLN A 87 0.19 -1.49 -17.84
CA GLN A 87 -0.56 -2.46 -17.04
C GLN A 87 -1.82 -2.92 -17.76
N GLU A 88 -2.59 -2.00 -18.33
CA GLU A 88 -3.81 -2.33 -19.09
C GLU A 88 -3.52 -3.30 -20.23
N ARG A 89 -2.48 -3.04 -21.03
CA ARG A 89 -2.07 -3.96 -22.11
C ARG A 89 -1.73 -5.35 -21.58
N ALA A 90 -1.04 -5.44 -20.45
CA ALA A 90 -0.71 -6.71 -19.82
C ALA A 90 -1.97 -7.43 -19.30
N PHE A 91 -2.86 -6.69 -18.62
CA PHE A 91 -4.12 -7.23 -18.07
C PHE A 91 -5.05 -7.75 -19.17
N ARG A 92 -5.17 -7.03 -20.30
CA ARG A 92 -5.94 -7.53 -21.47
C ARG A 92 -5.36 -8.84 -22.02
N ARG A 93 -4.03 -8.96 -22.11
CA ARG A 93 -3.38 -10.21 -22.56
C ARG A 93 -3.59 -11.37 -21.61
N LEU A 94 -3.72 -11.09 -20.32
CA LEU A 94 -4.07 -12.07 -19.29
C LEU A 94 -5.58 -12.38 -19.24
N GLY A 95 -6.40 -11.77 -20.10
CA GLY A 95 -7.84 -11.97 -20.16
C GLY A 95 -8.62 -11.28 -19.03
N LEU A 96 -8.00 -10.33 -18.32
CA LEU A 96 -8.62 -9.57 -17.23
C LEU A 96 -9.41 -8.36 -17.74
N ASP A 97 -10.13 -8.52 -18.86
CA ASP A 97 -10.89 -7.43 -19.46
C ASP A 97 -12.12 -7.09 -18.61
N PRO A 98 -12.48 -5.80 -18.43
CA PRO A 98 -13.60 -5.41 -17.58
C PRO A 98 -14.94 -6.00 -18.04
N GLU A 99 -15.11 -6.17 -19.35
CA GLU A 99 -16.32 -6.77 -19.96
C GLU A 99 -16.48 -8.26 -19.64
N ARG A 100 -15.37 -8.96 -19.35
CA ARG A 100 -15.35 -10.40 -19.04
C ARG A 100 -15.27 -10.64 -17.54
N CYS A 101 -14.43 -9.87 -16.86
CA CYS A 101 -14.08 -10.02 -15.46
C CYS A 101 -14.89 -9.04 -14.61
N GLY A 102 -16.17 -9.36 -14.36
CA GLY A 102 -16.95 -8.66 -13.33
C GLY A 102 -16.46 -8.98 -11.91
N SER A 103 -17.24 -8.58 -10.89
CA SER A 103 -16.92 -8.83 -9.48
C SER A 103 -16.70 -10.31 -9.11
N LYS A 104 -17.24 -11.24 -9.90
CA LYS A 104 -17.05 -12.68 -9.74
C LYS A 104 -15.60 -13.14 -9.97
N ALA A 105 -14.84 -12.44 -10.82
CA ALA A 105 -13.44 -12.79 -11.09
C ALA A 105 -12.56 -12.71 -9.83
N PHE A 106 -12.96 -11.87 -8.87
CA PHE A 106 -12.24 -11.67 -7.61
C PHE A 106 -12.97 -12.28 -6.41
N ALA A 107 -13.96 -13.15 -6.64
CA ALA A 107 -14.58 -13.91 -5.55
C ALA A 107 -13.54 -14.77 -4.79
N LEU A 108 -12.47 -15.18 -5.48
CA LEU A 108 -11.37 -15.95 -4.90
C LEU A 108 -10.34 -15.10 -4.14
N ASN A 109 -10.37 -13.76 -4.22
CA ASN A 109 -9.41 -12.92 -3.51
C ASN A 109 -9.47 -13.16 -1.99
N GLY A 110 -10.67 -13.35 -1.43
CA GLY A 110 -10.84 -13.71 -0.03
C GLY A 110 -10.14 -15.01 0.34
N LEU A 111 -10.30 -16.04 -0.49
CA LEU A 111 -9.67 -17.35 -0.28
C LEU A 111 -8.14 -17.26 -0.41
N LEU A 112 -7.64 -16.56 -1.44
CA LEU A 112 -6.21 -16.36 -1.66
C LEU A 112 -5.55 -15.50 -0.57
N ALA A 113 -6.26 -14.49 -0.05
CA ALA A 113 -5.77 -13.72 1.08
C ALA A 113 -5.71 -14.58 2.35
N ALA A 114 -6.74 -15.38 2.61
CA ALA A 114 -6.77 -16.30 3.75
C ALA A 114 -5.69 -17.39 3.64
N SER A 115 -5.49 -17.98 2.47
CA SER A 115 -4.43 -18.97 2.25
C SER A 115 -3.04 -18.34 2.36
N GLY A 116 -2.86 -17.10 1.91
CA GLY A 116 -1.63 -16.33 2.10
C GLY A 116 -1.31 -16.07 3.56
N ALA A 117 -2.31 -15.72 4.37
CA ALA A 117 -2.15 -15.56 5.81
C ALA A 117 -1.78 -16.89 6.49
N ALA A 118 -2.43 -18.00 6.11
CA ALA A 118 -2.13 -19.33 6.62
C ALA A 118 -0.71 -19.79 6.22
N LEU A 119 -0.32 -19.60 4.96
CA LEU A 119 1.03 -19.86 4.45
C LEU A 119 2.05 -19.02 5.21
N SER A 120 1.78 -17.73 5.43
CA SER A 120 2.67 -16.84 6.18
C SER A 120 2.88 -17.36 7.61
N ALA A 121 1.82 -17.77 8.29
CA ALA A 121 1.92 -18.37 9.62
C ALA A 121 2.73 -19.68 9.59
N ALA A 122 2.49 -20.56 8.61
CA ALA A 122 3.22 -21.81 8.46
C ALA A 122 4.72 -21.57 8.21
N VAL A 123 5.08 -20.63 7.32
CA VAL A 123 6.46 -20.24 7.07
C VAL A 123 7.12 -19.73 8.36
N TRP A 124 6.45 -18.89 9.15
CA TRP A 124 7.02 -18.39 10.40
C TRP A 124 7.19 -19.46 11.49
N LEU A 125 6.35 -20.51 11.50
CA LEU A 125 6.38 -21.58 12.50
C LEU A 125 7.28 -22.76 12.12
N LEU A 126 7.33 -23.10 10.83
CA LEU A 126 7.87 -24.37 10.33
C LEU A 126 9.07 -24.19 9.41
N ALA A 127 9.31 -23.00 8.85
CA ALA A 127 10.40 -22.84 7.90
C ALA A 127 11.76 -23.10 8.56
N PRO A 128 12.65 -23.85 7.88
CA PRO A 128 13.99 -24.08 8.39
C PRO A 128 14.74 -22.76 8.51
N ARG A 129 15.71 -22.72 9.43
CA ARG A 129 16.64 -21.59 9.48
C ARG A 129 17.49 -21.61 8.20
N PRO A 130 17.59 -20.49 7.48
CA PRO A 130 18.39 -20.43 6.26
C PRO A 130 19.86 -20.73 6.59
N ALA A 131 20.58 -21.34 5.64
CA ALA A 131 22.03 -21.43 5.78
C ALA A 131 22.61 -20.00 5.76
N ALA A 132 23.81 -19.83 6.35
CA ALA A 132 24.39 -18.52 6.63
C ALA A 132 24.27 -17.54 5.44
N LEU A 133 23.91 -16.28 5.74
CA LEU A 133 23.75 -15.23 4.74
C LEU A 133 25.10 -14.88 4.09
N HIS A 134 25.32 -15.35 2.87
CA HIS A 134 26.40 -14.89 2.01
C HIS A 134 25.95 -13.64 1.24
N GLY A 135 26.90 -12.78 0.84
CA GLY A 135 26.57 -11.48 0.22
C GLY A 135 25.66 -11.56 -1.00
N GLY A 136 25.85 -12.56 -1.88
CA GLY A 136 25.02 -12.78 -3.06
C GLY A 136 23.57 -13.19 -2.72
N THR A 137 23.39 -14.03 -1.70
CA THR A 137 22.07 -14.46 -1.22
C THR A 137 21.24 -13.28 -0.72
N GLY A 138 21.87 -12.37 0.02
CA GLY A 138 21.19 -11.18 0.56
C GLY A 138 20.66 -10.25 -0.54
N ALA A 139 21.45 -9.97 -1.58
CA ALA A 139 21.02 -9.12 -2.69
C ALA A 139 19.85 -9.76 -3.47
N ALA A 140 19.93 -11.06 -3.75
CA ALA A 140 18.85 -11.78 -4.42
C ALA A 140 17.55 -11.77 -3.60
N THR A 141 17.64 -12.00 -2.29
CA THR A 141 16.48 -11.90 -1.37
C THR A 141 15.81 -10.54 -1.44
N VAL A 142 16.59 -9.45 -1.40
CA VAL A 142 16.05 -8.09 -1.47
C VAL A 142 15.32 -7.87 -2.80
N LEU A 143 15.92 -8.26 -3.93
CA LEU A 143 15.30 -8.11 -5.25
C LEU A 143 13.99 -8.90 -5.37
N LEU A 144 13.97 -10.14 -4.86
CA LEU A 144 12.77 -10.99 -4.84
C LEU A 144 11.67 -10.41 -3.96
N ALA A 145 12.02 -9.82 -2.82
CA ALA A 145 11.07 -9.14 -1.93
C ALA A 145 10.50 -7.88 -2.60
N LEU A 146 11.34 -7.05 -3.23
CA LEU A 146 10.88 -5.85 -3.96
C LEU A 146 9.94 -6.23 -5.12
N ALA A 147 10.26 -7.29 -5.86
CA ALA A 147 9.37 -7.81 -6.89
C ALA A 147 8.01 -8.24 -6.31
N GLY A 148 8.00 -8.91 -5.15
CA GLY A 148 6.77 -9.27 -4.45
C GLY A 148 5.93 -8.06 -4.03
N MET A 149 6.55 -6.97 -3.59
CA MET A 149 5.84 -5.72 -3.27
C MET A 149 5.24 -5.08 -4.53
N ILE A 150 5.93 -5.10 -5.68
CA ILE A 150 5.35 -4.62 -6.95
C ILE A 150 4.17 -5.50 -7.36
N VAL A 151 4.27 -6.82 -7.20
CA VAL A 151 3.16 -7.76 -7.50
C VAL A 151 1.95 -7.49 -6.60
N HIS A 152 2.17 -7.15 -5.33
CA HIS A 152 1.10 -6.71 -4.42
C HIS A 152 0.35 -5.50 -5.00
N GLU A 153 1.08 -4.45 -5.38
CA GLU A 153 0.50 -3.25 -5.98
C GLU A 153 -0.22 -3.53 -7.31
N LEU A 154 0.32 -4.43 -8.13
CA LEU A 154 -0.34 -4.89 -9.36
C LEU A 154 -1.67 -5.59 -9.07
N GLY A 155 -1.79 -6.30 -7.95
CA GLY A 155 -3.03 -6.94 -7.52
C GLY A 155 -4.17 -5.94 -7.32
N HIS A 156 -3.89 -4.84 -6.62
CA HIS A 156 -4.85 -3.74 -6.45
C HIS A 156 -5.26 -3.12 -7.79
N SER A 157 -4.27 -2.80 -8.62
CA SER A 157 -4.49 -2.20 -9.95
C SER A 157 -5.28 -3.13 -10.89
N ALA A 158 -5.01 -4.44 -10.85
CA ALA A 158 -5.74 -5.43 -11.63
C ALA A 158 -7.21 -5.52 -11.19
N SER A 159 -7.47 -5.50 -9.88
CA SER A 159 -8.84 -5.49 -9.36
C SER A 159 -9.60 -4.22 -9.73
N THR A 160 -8.98 -3.03 -9.66
CA THR A 160 -9.65 -1.79 -10.09
C THR A 160 -9.91 -1.77 -11.60
N TRP A 161 -8.96 -2.27 -12.39
CA TRP A 161 -9.09 -2.36 -13.84
C TRP A 161 -10.30 -3.23 -14.22
N ALA A 162 -10.33 -4.47 -13.73
CA ALA A 162 -11.38 -5.40 -14.07
C ALA A 162 -12.77 -4.97 -13.56
N LEU A 163 -12.83 -4.21 -12.46
CA LEU A 163 -14.09 -3.61 -11.99
C LEU A 163 -14.51 -2.32 -12.75
N GLY A 164 -13.82 -1.98 -13.83
CA GLY A 164 -14.17 -0.86 -14.71
C GLY A 164 -13.69 0.52 -14.23
N LEU A 165 -12.85 0.58 -13.19
CA LEU A 165 -12.32 1.85 -12.65
C LEU A 165 -10.98 2.26 -13.27
N GLY A 166 -10.48 1.52 -14.27
CA GLY A 166 -9.18 1.75 -14.89
C GLY A 166 -8.00 1.19 -14.07
N ALA A 167 -6.86 0.95 -14.73
CA ALA A 167 -5.63 0.53 -14.06
C ALA A 167 -5.00 1.72 -13.32
N ARG A 168 -4.28 1.44 -12.24
CA ARG A 168 -3.72 2.47 -11.36
C ARG A 168 -2.21 2.55 -11.49
N PRO A 169 -1.63 3.77 -11.52
CA PRO A 169 -0.19 3.91 -11.58
C PRO A 169 0.43 3.32 -10.32
N ILE A 170 1.52 2.56 -10.49
CA ILE A 170 2.31 2.05 -9.37
C ILE A 170 3.48 2.99 -9.16
N GLY A 171 3.51 3.61 -7.99
CA GLY A 171 4.56 4.49 -7.53
C GLY A 171 5.58 3.78 -6.66
N LEU A 172 6.77 4.36 -6.59
CA LEU A 172 7.81 4.09 -5.62
C LEU A 172 8.08 5.38 -4.86
N SER A 173 8.05 5.27 -3.54
CA SER A 173 8.50 6.28 -2.60
C SER A 173 9.68 5.75 -1.79
N LEU A 174 10.60 6.62 -1.43
CA LEU A 174 11.62 6.32 -0.43
C LEU A 174 11.20 6.98 0.87
N TYR A 175 10.91 6.18 1.89
CA TYR A 175 10.76 6.70 3.25
C TYR A 175 12.07 6.43 3.99
N LEU A 176 12.87 7.49 4.17
CA LEU A 176 14.26 7.42 4.63
C LEU A 176 15.13 6.57 3.69
N TYR A 177 15.27 5.28 3.98
CA TYR A 177 16.09 4.33 3.20
C TYR A 177 15.28 3.09 2.74
N CYS A 178 14.03 2.94 3.19
CA CYS A 178 13.17 1.83 2.81
C CYS A 178 12.33 2.20 1.58
N PRO A 179 12.39 1.40 0.50
CA PRO A 179 11.47 1.55 -0.62
C PRO A 179 10.06 1.14 -0.20
N VAL A 180 9.10 2.00 -0.53
CA VAL A 180 7.67 1.75 -0.33
C VAL A 180 7.01 1.89 -1.69
N PHE A 181 6.43 0.81 -2.17
CA PHE A 181 5.59 0.85 -3.36
C PHE A 181 4.17 1.24 -2.95
N TYR A 182 3.46 1.94 -3.83
CA TYR A 182 2.09 2.35 -3.55
C TYR A 182 1.28 2.44 -4.83
N THR A 183 0.01 2.14 -4.72
CA THR A 183 -1.00 2.30 -5.77
C THR A 183 -2.14 3.12 -5.24
N ASN A 184 -2.52 4.16 -5.97
CA ASN A 184 -3.64 4.98 -5.57
C ASN A 184 -4.97 4.39 -6.08
N VAL A 185 -5.67 3.69 -5.19
CA VAL A 185 -6.99 3.10 -5.44
C VAL A 185 -8.16 4.04 -5.11
N SER A 186 -7.93 5.35 -5.11
CA SER A 186 -9.03 6.32 -4.92
C SER A 186 -10.16 6.08 -5.92
N GLY A 187 -11.40 6.22 -5.45
CA GLY A 187 -12.61 5.99 -6.24
C GLY A 187 -13.27 4.64 -6.02
N ILE A 188 -12.65 3.69 -5.30
CA ILE A 188 -13.28 2.39 -4.99
C ILE A 188 -14.63 2.50 -4.27
N ARG A 189 -14.89 3.63 -3.61
CA ARG A 189 -16.19 3.95 -2.97
C ARG A 189 -17.36 4.04 -3.96
N SER A 190 -17.10 4.16 -5.27
CA SER A 190 -18.16 4.06 -6.28
C SER A 190 -18.64 2.63 -6.51
N LEU A 191 -17.90 1.63 -6.04
CA LEU A 191 -18.26 0.21 -6.14
C LEU A 191 -19.16 -0.21 -4.98
N ASP A 192 -19.86 -1.32 -5.16
CA ASP A 192 -20.52 -2.01 -4.05
C ASP A 192 -19.49 -2.57 -3.05
N LEU A 193 -19.97 -3.01 -1.87
CA LEU A 193 -19.09 -3.53 -0.83
C LEU A 193 -18.21 -4.70 -1.35
N ARG A 194 -18.75 -5.56 -2.23
CA ARG A 194 -17.99 -6.68 -2.77
C ARG A 194 -16.84 -6.19 -3.66
N GLY A 195 -17.08 -5.20 -4.50
CA GLY A 195 -16.03 -4.56 -5.29
C GLY A 195 -14.97 -3.88 -4.43
N GLN A 196 -15.38 -3.18 -3.37
CA GLN A 196 -14.44 -2.56 -2.42
C GLN A 196 -13.53 -3.61 -1.76
N ILE A 197 -14.10 -4.68 -1.21
CA ILE A 197 -13.34 -5.78 -0.60
C ILE A 197 -12.45 -6.47 -1.63
N ALA A 198 -12.94 -6.70 -2.85
CA ALA A 198 -12.15 -7.31 -3.91
C ALA A 198 -10.88 -6.51 -4.21
N VAL A 199 -10.98 -5.18 -4.30
CA VAL A 199 -9.81 -4.30 -4.50
C VAL A 199 -8.91 -4.30 -3.29
N SER A 200 -9.46 -4.15 -2.07
CA SER A 200 -8.67 -4.15 -0.83
C SER A 200 -7.91 -5.47 -0.60
N LEU A 201 -8.43 -6.59 -1.08
CA LEU A 201 -7.76 -7.90 -1.03
C LEU A 201 -6.94 -8.23 -2.28
N GLY A 202 -6.97 -7.39 -3.31
CA GLY A 202 -6.24 -7.62 -4.56
C GLY A 202 -4.74 -7.75 -4.36
N GLY A 203 -4.15 -6.90 -3.52
CA GLY A 203 -2.73 -6.99 -3.20
C GLY A 203 -2.37 -8.26 -2.44
N PHE A 204 -3.17 -8.64 -1.45
CA PHE A 204 -3.00 -9.91 -0.75
C PHE A 204 -3.07 -11.11 -1.69
N SER A 205 -4.06 -11.18 -2.58
CA SER A 205 -4.22 -12.32 -3.48
C SER A 205 -3.06 -12.45 -4.47
N ALA A 206 -2.63 -11.34 -5.08
CA ALA A 206 -1.49 -11.33 -5.99
C ALA A 206 -0.17 -11.70 -5.27
N GLN A 207 0.05 -11.16 -4.07
CA GLN A 207 1.22 -11.50 -3.26
C GLN A 207 1.22 -12.98 -2.87
N THR A 208 0.07 -13.56 -2.48
CA THR A 208 -0.03 -15.00 -2.19
C THR A 208 0.39 -15.85 -3.37
N LEU A 209 -0.10 -15.55 -4.57
CA LEU A 209 0.26 -16.31 -5.79
C LEU A 209 1.77 -16.23 -6.06
N TYR A 210 2.37 -15.07 -5.86
CA TYR A 210 3.82 -14.90 -5.98
C TYR A 210 4.59 -15.71 -4.93
N MET A 211 4.14 -15.69 -3.67
CA MET A 211 4.75 -16.48 -2.59
C MET A 211 4.67 -17.99 -2.86
N LEU A 212 3.54 -18.48 -3.38
CA LEU A 212 3.42 -19.89 -3.80
C LEU A 212 4.41 -20.24 -4.91
N GLY A 213 4.66 -19.33 -5.85
CA GLY A 213 5.70 -19.49 -6.86
C GLY A 213 7.11 -19.56 -6.26
N LEU A 214 7.42 -18.70 -5.28
CA LEU A 214 8.70 -18.73 -4.56
C LEU A 214 8.86 -20.02 -3.76
N GLU A 215 7.81 -20.50 -3.11
CA GLU A 215 7.81 -21.76 -2.37
C GLU A 215 8.08 -22.94 -3.31
N ALA A 216 7.36 -23.03 -4.43
CA ALA A 216 7.58 -24.08 -5.43
C ALA A 216 9.00 -24.05 -6.00
N ALA A 217 9.52 -22.86 -6.29
CA ALA A 217 10.90 -22.68 -6.76
C ALA A 217 11.93 -23.07 -5.69
N PHE A 218 11.66 -22.78 -4.42
CA PHE A 218 12.51 -23.19 -3.31
C PHE A 218 12.53 -24.71 -3.15
N LEU A 219 11.37 -25.36 -3.20
CA LEU A 219 11.28 -26.82 -3.14
C LEU A 219 12.02 -27.51 -4.30
N ALA A 220 12.05 -26.87 -5.48
CA ALA A 220 12.76 -27.39 -6.64
C ALA A 220 14.29 -27.16 -6.61
N THR A 221 14.76 -26.06 -6.00
CA THR A 221 16.16 -25.62 -6.14
C THR A 221 16.95 -25.60 -4.84
N GLY A 222 16.29 -25.56 -3.68
CA GLY A 222 16.91 -25.42 -2.36
C GLY A 222 17.59 -24.06 -2.11
N GLN A 223 17.38 -23.04 -2.95
CA GLN A 223 18.09 -21.77 -2.81
C GLN A 223 17.61 -20.95 -1.61
N ASP A 224 18.52 -20.66 -0.68
CA ASP A 224 18.22 -19.87 0.54
C ASP A 224 17.59 -18.50 0.23
N ALA A 225 17.95 -17.88 -0.90
CA ALA A 225 17.44 -16.56 -1.28
C ALA A 225 15.91 -16.56 -1.45
N LEU A 226 15.35 -17.65 -1.97
CA LEU A 226 13.91 -17.85 -2.16
C LEU A 226 13.20 -18.02 -0.82
N LEU A 227 13.75 -18.85 0.06
CA LEU A 227 13.21 -19.06 1.41
C LEU A 227 13.22 -17.77 2.23
N LEU A 228 14.33 -17.03 2.18
CA LEU A 228 14.48 -15.74 2.84
C LEU A 228 13.50 -14.70 2.30
N ALA A 229 13.30 -14.66 0.98
CA ALA A 229 12.31 -13.76 0.36
C ALA A 229 10.88 -14.14 0.77
N LEU A 230 10.57 -15.44 0.80
CA LEU A 230 9.29 -15.96 1.28
C LEU A 230 9.03 -15.59 2.74
N GLN A 231 10.03 -15.72 3.61
CA GLN A 231 9.94 -15.28 5.02
C GLN A 231 9.72 -13.77 5.14
N ALA A 232 10.47 -12.96 4.38
CA ALA A 232 10.32 -11.51 4.37
C ALA A 232 8.93 -11.07 3.91
N LEU A 233 8.43 -11.65 2.81
CA LEU A 233 7.10 -11.36 2.27
C LEU A 233 5.98 -11.86 3.19
N SER A 234 6.16 -13.00 3.85
CA SER A 234 5.22 -13.48 4.88
C SER A 234 5.13 -12.50 6.04
N GLY A 235 6.27 -11.95 6.49
CA GLY A 235 6.32 -10.89 7.49
C GLY A 235 5.60 -9.62 7.04
N LEU A 236 5.84 -9.17 5.81
CA LEU A 236 5.16 -8.00 5.23
C LEU A 236 3.65 -8.22 5.08
N LEU A 237 3.21 -9.43 4.70
CA LEU A 237 1.80 -9.77 4.58
C LEU A 237 1.09 -9.66 5.93
N ILE A 238 1.66 -10.29 6.98
CA ILE A 238 1.13 -10.19 8.34
C ILE A 238 1.15 -8.74 8.83
N PHE A 239 2.20 -7.99 8.53
CA PHE A 239 2.29 -6.58 8.87
C PHE A 239 1.19 -5.74 8.19
N ASN A 240 0.90 -5.98 6.92
CA ASN A 240 -0.17 -5.28 6.19
C ASN A 240 -1.57 -5.64 6.69
N LEU A 241 -1.73 -6.76 7.40
CA LEU A 241 -2.98 -7.08 8.10
C LEU A 241 -3.17 -6.26 9.39
N ASN A 242 -2.26 -5.38 9.77
CA ASN A 242 -2.37 -4.61 11.01
C ASN A 242 -3.37 -3.45 10.91
N PRO A 243 -4.53 -3.50 11.60
CA PRO A 243 -5.56 -2.46 11.55
C PRO A 243 -5.23 -1.18 12.32
N LEU A 244 -4.10 -1.11 13.03
CA LEU A 244 -3.68 0.10 13.74
C LEU A 244 -3.01 1.11 12.82
N LEU A 245 -2.63 0.68 11.62
CA LEU A 245 -2.03 1.50 10.57
C LEU A 245 -3.01 1.58 9.39
N HIS A 246 -2.87 2.58 8.52
CA HIS A 246 -3.64 2.70 7.28
C HIS A 246 -3.16 1.70 6.20
N THR A 247 -3.04 0.43 6.55
CA THR A 247 -2.66 -0.66 5.64
C THR A 247 -3.88 -1.28 4.96
N ASP A 248 -3.67 -2.20 4.02
CA ASP A 248 -4.76 -2.86 3.28
C ASP A 248 -5.70 -3.65 4.19
N GLY A 249 -5.14 -4.28 5.23
CA GLY A 249 -5.91 -4.95 6.27
C GLY A 249 -6.87 -4.00 6.99
N TYR A 250 -6.42 -2.78 7.30
CA TYR A 250 -7.27 -1.76 7.89
C TYR A 250 -8.44 -1.38 6.98
N TRP A 251 -8.18 -1.07 5.71
CA TRP A 251 -9.23 -0.64 4.79
C TRP A 251 -10.26 -1.74 4.53
N CYS A 252 -9.81 -2.96 4.26
CA CYS A 252 -10.70 -4.12 4.11
C CYS A 252 -11.55 -4.34 5.37
N TYR A 253 -10.92 -4.32 6.54
CA TYR A 253 -11.59 -4.46 7.81
C TYR A 253 -12.61 -3.33 8.07
N HIS A 254 -12.23 -2.07 7.82
CA HIS A 254 -13.06 -0.89 8.02
C HIS A 254 -14.33 -0.97 7.17
N ASP A 255 -14.19 -1.33 5.89
CA ASP A 255 -15.32 -1.42 4.95
C ASP A 255 -16.33 -2.48 5.37
N ILE A 256 -15.86 -3.61 5.91
CA ILE A 256 -16.73 -4.66 6.46
C ILE A 256 -17.39 -4.20 7.76
N TYR A 257 -16.61 -3.63 8.68
CA TYR A 257 -17.10 -3.23 10.00
C TYR A 257 -18.16 -2.15 9.91
N GLU A 258 -17.93 -1.10 9.12
CA GLU A 258 -18.86 0.02 8.94
C GLU A 258 -20.24 -0.49 8.46
N ARG A 259 -20.26 -1.48 7.57
CA ARG A 259 -21.52 -2.02 7.03
C ARG A 259 -22.28 -2.94 8.00
N PHE A 260 -21.57 -3.66 8.87
CA PHE A 260 -22.14 -4.73 9.68
C PHE A 260 -21.96 -4.59 11.20
N GLN A 261 -21.56 -3.41 11.69
CA GLN A 261 -21.30 -3.12 13.11
C GLN A 261 -22.46 -3.45 14.07
N GLU A 262 -23.70 -3.50 13.58
CA GLU A 262 -24.87 -3.87 14.39
C GLU A 262 -24.86 -5.35 14.80
N ARG A 263 -24.17 -6.22 14.04
CA ARG A 263 -24.14 -7.66 14.29
C ARG A 263 -23.19 -7.97 15.44
N ARG A 264 -23.68 -8.65 16.48
CA ARG A 264 -22.89 -9.00 17.68
C ARG A 264 -21.58 -9.74 17.36
N TRP A 265 -21.62 -10.67 16.42
CA TRP A 265 -20.43 -11.43 16.03
C TRP A 265 -19.39 -10.57 15.30
N VAL A 266 -19.81 -9.52 14.57
CA VAL A 266 -18.89 -8.57 13.92
C VAL A 266 -18.19 -7.72 14.97
N ARG A 267 -18.91 -7.27 16.02
CA ARG A 267 -18.28 -6.58 17.16
C ARG A 267 -17.31 -7.48 17.92
N ALA A 268 -17.65 -8.75 18.10
CA ALA A 268 -16.73 -9.70 18.73
C ALA A 268 -15.47 -9.90 17.87
N LEU A 269 -15.62 -10.05 16.55
CA LEU A 269 -14.51 -10.15 15.61
C LEU A 269 -13.65 -8.89 15.59
N HIS A 270 -14.27 -7.71 15.62
CA HIS A 270 -13.58 -6.42 15.75
C HIS A 270 -12.66 -6.40 16.97
N THR A 271 -13.22 -6.70 18.14
CA THR A 271 -12.47 -6.68 19.40
C THR A 271 -11.33 -7.70 19.38
N ALA A 272 -11.60 -8.92 18.89
CA ALA A 272 -10.58 -9.96 18.78
C ALA A 272 -9.44 -9.56 17.82
N TYR A 273 -9.79 -9.01 16.65
CA TYR A 273 -8.84 -8.57 15.64
C TYR A 273 -7.98 -7.40 16.13
N LEU A 274 -8.59 -6.38 16.75
CA LEU A 274 -7.85 -5.29 17.37
C LEU A 274 -6.94 -5.77 18.50
N ALA A 275 -7.43 -6.64 19.38
CA ALA A 275 -6.64 -7.17 20.48
C ALA A 275 -5.42 -7.96 19.98
N ALA A 276 -5.61 -8.84 19.00
CA ALA A 276 -4.55 -9.63 18.39
C ALA A 276 -3.45 -8.73 17.78
N PHE A 277 -3.83 -7.74 16.98
CA PHE A 277 -2.86 -6.86 16.33
C PHE A 277 -2.25 -5.80 17.24
N SER A 278 -2.96 -5.40 18.31
CA SER A 278 -2.36 -4.60 19.39
C SER A 278 -1.28 -5.40 20.11
N GLY A 279 -1.57 -6.66 20.46
CA GLY A 279 -0.58 -7.58 21.04
C GLY A 279 0.61 -7.80 20.12
N TYR A 280 0.36 -8.03 18.83
CA TYR A 280 1.41 -8.16 17.81
C TYR A 280 2.26 -6.88 17.68
N THR A 281 1.63 -5.71 17.70
CA THR A 281 2.32 -4.42 17.63
C THR A 281 3.21 -4.20 18.86
N VAL A 282 2.70 -4.49 20.06
CA VAL A 282 3.48 -4.44 21.31
C VAL A 282 4.66 -5.41 21.23
N TYR A 283 4.43 -6.64 20.74
CA TYR A 283 5.48 -7.62 20.53
C TYR A 283 6.58 -7.11 19.59
N LEU A 284 6.23 -6.51 18.44
CA LEU A 284 7.19 -5.94 17.49
C LEU A 284 8.01 -4.81 18.12
N VAL A 285 7.37 -3.90 18.86
CA VAL A 285 8.04 -2.80 19.57
C VAL A 285 8.98 -3.36 20.64
N TRP A 286 8.53 -4.31 21.44
CA TRP A 286 9.33 -4.94 22.48
C TRP A 286 10.56 -5.66 21.90
N ARG A 287 10.36 -6.49 20.86
CA ARG A 287 11.46 -7.19 20.18
C ARG A 287 12.45 -6.22 19.52
N GLY A 288 11.94 -5.18 18.86
CA GLY A 288 12.76 -4.12 18.28
C GLY A 288 13.56 -3.36 19.33
N GLY A 289 12.95 -3.05 20.48
CA GLY A 289 13.60 -2.39 21.61
C GLY A 289 14.68 -3.24 22.25
N LEU A 290 14.44 -4.55 22.43
CA LEU A 290 15.47 -5.49 22.90
C LEU A 290 16.67 -5.50 21.95
N PHE A 291 16.44 -5.59 20.64
CA PHE A 291 17.50 -5.54 19.63
C PHE A 291 18.27 -4.21 19.68
N LEU A 292 17.56 -3.08 19.70
CA LEU A 292 18.15 -1.74 19.79
C LEU A 292 19.02 -1.60 21.05
N SER A 293 18.54 -2.09 22.20
CA SER A 293 19.28 -2.05 23.46
C SER A 293 20.54 -2.93 23.45
N ALA A 294 20.50 -4.07 22.75
CA ALA A 294 21.63 -4.98 22.63
C ALA A 294 22.69 -4.38 21.69
N ALA A 295 22.26 -3.86 20.55
CA ALA A 295 23.13 -3.21 19.59
C ALA A 295 23.78 -1.94 20.16
N LEU A 296 23.03 -1.13 20.94
CA LEU A 296 23.58 0.03 21.64
C LEU A 296 24.62 -0.38 22.68
N ARG A 297 24.33 -1.39 23.51
CA ARG A 297 25.29 -1.90 24.50
C ARG A 297 26.58 -2.38 23.84
N ARG A 298 26.48 -3.08 22.70
CA ARG A 298 27.64 -3.56 21.96
C ARG A 298 28.43 -2.42 21.32
N PHE A 299 27.75 -1.44 20.74
CA PHE A 299 28.40 -0.24 20.21
C PHE A 299 29.15 0.53 21.30
N LEU A 300 28.56 0.70 22.48
CA LEU A 300 29.20 1.36 23.62
C LEU A 300 30.40 0.57 24.16
N ALA A 301 30.36 -0.77 24.08
CA ALA A 301 31.46 -1.63 24.53
C ALA A 301 32.62 -1.68 23.52
N ASP A 302 32.33 -1.92 22.25
CA ASP A 302 33.33 -2.27 21.23
C ASP A 302 33.64 -1.11 20.25
N GLY A 303 32.90 -0.01 20.32
CA GLY A 303 33.02 1.14 19.40
C GLY A 303 32.69 0.83 17.94
N ARG A 304 32.13 -0.36 17.65
CA ARG A 304 31.87 -0.84 16.29
C ARG A 304 30.45 -1.39 16.17
N LEU A 305 29.83 -1.13 15.01
CA LEU A 305 28.60 -1.78 14.56
C LEU A 305 28.96 -2.68 13.37
N CYS A 306 28.49 -3.92 13.36
CA CYS A 306 28.60 -4.73 12.13
C CYS A 306 27.72 -4.12 11.03
N ALA A 307 28.11 -4.24 9.76
CA ALA A 307 27.39 -3.66 8.62
C ALA A 307 25.90 -4.08 8.57
N GLY A 308 25.58 -5.32 8.96
CA GLY A 308 24.20 -5.80 9.05
C GLY A 308 23.40 -5.31 10.27
N GLU A 309 24.08 -4.87 11.33
CA GLU A 309 23.44 -4.33 12.54
C GLU A 309 22.97 -2.90 12.32
N GLY A 310 23.73 -2.09 11.58
CA GLY A 310 23.35 -0.71 11.25
C GLY A 310 22.02 -0.64 10.48
N VAL A 311 21.85 -1.49 9.47
CA VAL A 311 20.60 -1.54 8.68
C VAL A 311 19.42 -2.00 9.54
N ARG A 312 19.61 -3.01 10.39
CA ARG A 312 18.58 -3.47 11.32
C ARG A 312 18.22 -2.44 12.38
N LEU A 313 19.21 -1.67 12.86
CA LEU A 313 19.00 -0.57 13.80
C LEU A 313 18.12 0.52 13.19
N LEU A 314 18.45 0.94 11.97
CA LEU A 314 17.64 1.89 11.22
C LEU A 314 16.21 1.35 11.01
N PHE A 315 16.06 0.04 10.78
CA PHE A 315 14.76 -0.60 10.57
C PHE A 315 13.92 -0.63 11.85
N CYS A 316 14.50 -1.03 12.97
CA CYS A 316 13.81 -1.04 14.25
C CYS A 316 13.44 0.38 14.70
N GLY A 317 14.33 1.35 14.50
CA GLY A 317 14.03 2.76 14.77
C GLY A 317 12.88 3.28 13.89
N TYR A 318 12.93 2.99 12.58
CA TYR A 318 11.89 3.35 11.63
C TYR A 318 10.53 2.72 11.99
N LEU A 319 10.51 1.41 12.25
CA LEU A 319 9.31 0.69 12.64
C LEU A 319 8.69 1.30 13.90
N GLY A 320 9.51 1.67 14.89
CA GLY A 320 9.05 2.37 16.10
C GLY A 320 8.37 3.71 15.79
N VAL A 321 8.98 4.54 14.94
CA VAL A 321 8.39 5.84 14.53
C VAL A 321 7.07 5.64 13.78
N MET A 322 7.03 4.71 12.82
CA MET A 322 5.83 4.43 12.02
C MET A 322 4.67 3.93 12.90
N LEU A 323 4.95 3.01 13.82
CA LEU A 323 3.94 2.50 14.76
C LEU A 323 3.44 3.60 15.70
N ALA A 324 4.33 4.46 16.23
CA ALA A 324 3.94 5.58 17.07
C ALA A 324 3.05 6.59 16.33
N GLN A 325 3.39 6.91 15.07
CA GLN A 325 2.58 7.81 14.24
C GLN A 325 1.19 7.22 13.94
N GLY A 326 1.11 5.94 13.60
CA GLY A 326 -0.15 5.27 13.33
C GLY A 326 -1.06 5.20 14.56
N VAL A 327 -0.52 4.81 15.71
CA VAL A 327 -1.26 4.80 16.98
C VAL A 327 -1.77 6.21 17.33
N ARG A 328 -0.93 7.25 17.18
CA ARG A 328 -1.32 8.64 17.43
C ARG A 328 -2.47 9.08 16.51
N ALA A 329 -2.38 8.79 15.22
CA ALA A 329 -3.43 9.10 14.26
C ALA A 329 -4.74 8.43 14.67
N ARG A 330 -4.68 7.16 15.08
CA ARG A 330 -5.85 6.39 15.48
C ARG A 330 -6.51 6.91 16.76
N MET A 331 -5.71 7.26 17.78
CA MET A 331 -6.24 7.90 18.98
C MET A 331 -6.95 9.22 18.64
N GLY A 332 -6.41 9.99 17.68
CA GLY A 332 -7.03 11.21 17.19
C GLY A 332 -8.38 11.00 16.49
N GLU A 333 -8.59 9.87 15.81
CA GLU A 333 -9.88 9.53 15.20
C GLU A 333 -10.91 9.06 16.22
N VAL A 334 -10.48 8.26 17.20
CA VAL A 334 -11.36 7.77 18.28
C VAL A 334 -11.85 8.93 19.15
N LEU A 335 -10.98 9.90 19.46
CA LEU A 335 -11.33 11.08 20.25
C LEU A 335 -12.25 12.07 19.51
N LYS A 336 -12.42 11.94 18.20
CA LYS A 336 -13.30 12.78 17.36
C LYS A 336 -14.68 12.16 17.12
N ARG A 337 -14.90 10.90 17.53
CA ARG A 337 -16.20 10.21 17.49
C ARG A 337 -16.88 10.31 18.85
#